data_AF-A0A1A8D1J5-F1
#
_entry.id   AF-A0A1A8D1J5-F1
#
_cell.length_a   1.000
_cell.length_b   1.000
_cell.length_c   1.000
_cell.angle_alpha   90.00
_cell.angle_beta   90.00
_cell.angle_gamma   90.00
#
_symmetry.space_group_name_H-M   'P 1'
#
loop_
_entity.id
_entity.type
_entity.pdbx_description
1 polymer ?
#
loop_
_entity_poly.entity_id
_entity_poly.type
_entity_poly.pdbx_seq_one_letter_code
_entity_poly.pdbx_strand_id
1 'polypeptide(L)'
;EEEEEEEMPNLMGLSIRPRIGEPSFVPFGLPPRGIQMPLLPVTSDLQAQMVDSGNFGLPGGVQDLNAKPESMETSITVASQNQVDHQNPQAYKYDLLSSVPLTDLDLKFLYRGRTAGSLTVSNPQGCRLYYGHLEPTPEQVDLFGPVTLQQVLFPGTSEIQNQKQRFYTEALLDVMDRGLILEIEEQDIYAIRLCQCKVFWSGPGMPEQGPPNPMERERRIRVFSLNDFLQGLIVFQKGEAPNPPPFEVFFCFGEDWPDRKPKEKKLIVVQVVPVVARILTEMFSGELNWSTDSIRLQISHPDVKDQTVEQFKELQRLLQSQLGAQGPWAPTGPPGVLGAPIGFSLGTS
;
A
#
# COMPACT_ATOMS: atom_id res chain seq x y z
N GLU A 1 16.01 12.85 -34.82
CA GLU A 1 14.54 12.95 -34.70
C GLU A 1 14.28 14.22 -33.90
N GLU A 2 13.27 14.98 -34.28
CA GLU A 2 13.09 16.36 -33.84
C GLU A 2 12.38 16.40 -32.48
N GLU A 3 12.92 17.17 -31.53
CA GLU A 3 12.25 17.40 -30.24
C GLU A 3 11.14 18.45 -30.44
N GLU A 4 9.88 18.01 -30.50
CA GLU A 4 8.74 18.91 -30.51
C GLU A 4 8.60 19.64 -29.16
N GLU A 5 8.85 20.94 -29.14
CA GLU A 5 8.55 21.81 -28.00
C GLU A 5 7.02 21.94 -27.81
N GLU A 6 6.43 21.07 -26.98
CA GLU A 6 5.04 21.24 -26.51
C GLU A 6 4.89 22.57 -25.73
N GLU A 7 4.29 23.57 -26.39
CA GLU A 7 3.99 24.88 -25.81
C GLU A 7 2.99 24.73 -24.64
N MET A 8 3.41 25.10 -23.42
CA MET A 8 2.55 25.00 -22.23
C MET A 8 1.56 26.18 -22.15
N PRO A 9 0.31 25.95 -21.69
CA PRO A 9 -0.69 27.00 -21.59
C PRO A 9 -0.28 28.13 -20.65
N ASN A 10 -0.51 29.37 -21.10
CA ASN A 10 -0.04 30.58 -20.43
C ASN A 10 -0.89 30.93 -19.19
N LEU A 11 -0.35 30.71 -18.00
CA LEU A 11 -1.04 30.86 -16.70
C LEU A 11 -0.98 32.28 -16.08
N MET A 12 -0.78 33.33 -16.89
CA MET A 12 -0.75 34.74 -16.45
C MET A 12 -2.11 35.31 -15.93
N GLY A 13 -3.04 34.46 -15.49
CA GLY A 13 -4.34 34.87 -14.95
C GLY A 13 -4.43 35.01 -13.43
N LEU A 14 -3.52 34.40 -12.65
CA LEU A 14 -3.64 34.30 -11.19
C LEU A 14 -2.92 35.43 -10.45
N SER A 15 -3.38 36.68 -10.65
CA SER A 15 -2.94 37.82 -9.83
C SER A 15 -3.84 38.00 -8.61
N ILE A 16 -3.40 37.50 -7.46
CA ILE A 16 -4.03 37.85 -6.17
C ILE A 16 -3.54 39.24 -5.76
N ARG A 17 -4.35 40.27 -6.04
CA ARG A 17 -4.23 41.58 -5.38
C ARG A 17 -5.39 41.75 -4.40
N PRO A 18 -5.14 41.94 -3.10
CA PRO A 18 -6.19 42.30 -2.17
C PRO A 18 -6.66 43.73 -2.46
N ARG A 19 -7.88 43.88 -3.00
CA ARG A 19 -8.55 45.18 -3.03
C ARG A 19 -9.22 45.41 -1.67
N ILE A 20 -8.58 46.22 -0.85
CA ILE A 20 -9.25 46.87 0.29
C ILE A 20 -10.29 47.82 -0.30
N GLY A 21 -11.56 47.64 0.09
CA GLY A 21 -12.66 48.55 -0.19
C GLY A 21 -13.30 48.96 1.13
N GLU A 22 -13.36 50.26 1.38
CA GLU A 22 -14.03 50.83 2.56
C GLU A 22 -15.57 50.71 2.49
N PRO A 23 -16.27 50.76 3.63
CA PRO A 23 -17.68 50.35 3.71
C PRO A 23 -18.65 51.43 3.21
N SER A 24 -19.68 51.00 2.47
CA SER A 24 -20.83 51.84 2.15
C SER A 24 -21.97 51.63 3.17
N PHE A 25 -22.34 52.71 3.85
CA PHE A 25 -23.55 52.78 4.68
C PHE A 25 -24.81 52.80 3.79
N VAL A 26 -25.87 52.10 4.19
CA VAL A 26 -27.26 52.37 3.77
C VAL A 26 -28.20 52.29 4.99
N PRO A 27 -29.15 53.23 5.16
CA PRO A 27 -29.92 53.37 6.40
C PRO A 27 -31.25 52.59 6.43
N PHE A 28 -31.83 52.51 7.64
CA PHE A 28 -33.09 51.84 7.97
C PHE A 28 -34.32 52.27 7.16
N GLY A 29 -35.19 51.29 6.85
CA GLY A 29 -36.58 51.48 6.40
C GLY A 29 -37.45 50.29 6.83
N LEU A 30 -38.66 50.56 7.34
CA LEU A 30 -39.54 49.57 7.99
C LEU A 30 -40.36 48.68 7.01
N PRO A 31 -40.85 47.50 7.45
CA PRO A 31 -41.48 46.51 6.57
C PRO A 31 -43.02 46.53 6.59
N PRO A 32 -43.67 45.83 5.63
CA PRO A 32 -45.01 45.30 5.82
C PRO A 32 -45.01 43.79 6.11
N ARG A 33 -46.00 43.41 6.94
CA ARG A 33 -46.51 42.06 7.28
C ARG A 33 -46.50 41.08 6.09
N GLY A 34 -46.30 39.76 6.25
CA GLY A 34 -46.11 38.93 7.44
C GLY A 34 -46.75 37.54 7.23
N ILE A 35 -46.20 36.47 7.81
CA ILE A 35 -46.80 35.14 8.02
C ILE A 35 -45.98 34.43 9.12
N GLN A 36 -46.60 33.47 9.82
CA GLN A 36 -46.32 33.18 11.22
C GLN A 36 -45.71 31.78 11.44
N MET A 37 -44.59 31.70 12.16
CA MET A 37 -44.04 30.44 12.67
C MET A 37 -44.84 29.94 13.88
N PRO A 38 -45.13 28.63 13.99
CA PRO A 38 -45.50 28.00 15.26
C PRO A 38 -44.27 27.46 15.99
N LEU A 39 -44.15 27.80 17.28
CA LEU A 39 -43.26 27.11 18.23
C LEU A 39 -43.91 25.81 18.74
N LEU A 40 -43.07 24.89 19.20
CA LEU A 40 -43.48 23.70 19.97
C LEU A 40 -44.20 24.08 21.28
N PRO A 41 -45.04 23.18 21.79
CA PRO A 41 -45.05 22.94 23.23
C PRO A 41 -44.97 21.44 23.59
N VAL A 42 -44.33 21.21 24.75
CA VAL A 42 -44.35 19.96 25.51
C VAL A 42 -45.52 19.99 26.50
N THR A 43 -46.23 18.88 26.72
CA THR A 43 -46.70 18.37 28.03
C THR A 43 -47.38 17.00 27.94
N SER A 44 -47.34 16.26 29.06
CA SER A 44 -47.99 14.97 29.30
C SER A 44 -49.51 15.09 29.53
N ASP A 45 -50.30 14.02 29.29
CA ASP A 45 -50.76 13.11 30.37
C ASP A 45 -51.79 12.02 29.94
N LEU A 46 -51.82 10.96 30.77
CA LEU A 46 -52.79 9.87 31.00
C LEU A 46 -54.09 9.75 30.16
N GLN A 47 -54.46 8.50 29.80
CA GLN A 47 -55.54 7.76 30.51
C GLN A 47 -55.44 6.22 30.30
N ALA A 48 -55.76 5.49 31.38
CA ALA A 48 -55.54 4.06 31.62
C ALA A 48 -56.51 3.04 30.96
N GLN A 49 -56.04 1.78 30.89
CA GLN A 49 -56.73 0.55 31.36
C GLN A 49 -55.63 -0.28 32.10
N MET A 50 -55.67 -0.61 33.41
CA MET A 50 -56.58 -1.52 34.15
C MET A 50 -56.72 -2.89 33.44
N VAL A 51 -56.50 -4.10 34.02
CA VAL A 51 -56.33 -4.65 35.39
C VAL A 51 -55.75 -6.10 35.27
N ASP A 52 -55.12 -6.80 36.25
CA ASP A 52 -54.66 -6.52 37.63
C ASP A 52 -53.62 -7.60 38.12
N SER A 53 -52.85 -7.27 39.17
CA SER A 53 -52.23 -8.06 40.28
C SER A 53 -51.68 -9.50 40.18
N GLY A 54 -50.60 -9.73 40.96
CA GLY A 54 -50.32 -11.02 41.62
C GLY A 54 -48.85 -11.36 41.90
N ASN A 55 -48.31 -10.99 43.08
CA ASN A 55 -46.95 -11.38 43.52
C ASN A 55 -46.96 -12.40 44.69
N PHE A 56 -45.80 -13.04 44.93
CA PHE A 56 -45.41 -13.92 46.05
C PHE A 56 -45.79 -15.42 46.00
N GLY A 57 -44.79 -16.29 46.27
CA GLY A 57 -45.01 -17.64 46.81
C GLY A 57 -44.09 -18.78 46.31
N LEU A 58 -42.96 -19.00 46.99
CA LEU A 58 -42.39 -20.36 47.20
C LEU A 58 -43.16 -21.04 48.36
N PRO A 59 -43.12 -22.38 48.62
CA PRO A 59 -42.03 -23.31 48.28
C PRO A 59 -42.38 -24.79 47.92
N GLY A 60 -41.36 -25.53 47.43
CA GLY A 60 -40.99 -26.88 47.90
C GLY A 60 -41.67 -28.13 47.29
N GLY A 61 -40.89 -29.20 47.05
CA GLY A 61 -41.43 -30.59 47.04
C GLY A 61 -40.83 -31.66 46.11
N VAL A 62 -39.56 -32.05 46.31
CA VAL A 62 -38.96 -33.39 46.09
C VAL A 62 -39.59 -34.46 45.15
N GLN A 63 -38.79 -34.90 44.17
CA GLN A 63 -38.36 -36.30 43.87
C GLN A 63 -37.63 -36.27 42.49
N ASP A 64 -36.31 -36.32 42.36
CA ASP A 64 -35.32 -37.30 42.82
C ASP A 64 -35.49 -38.69 42.16
N LEU A 65 -34.60 -39.01 41.20
CA LEU A 65 -33.63 -40.11 41.37
C LEU A 65 -32.59 -40.17 40.23
N ASN A 66 -31.36 -40.48 40.65
CA ASN A 66 -30.11 -40.53 39.89
C ASN A 66 -29.79 -41.96 39.42
N ALA A 67 -29.09 -42.15 38.27
CA ALA A 67 -28.00 -43.14 38.10
C ALA A 67 -27.47 -43.27 36.65
N LYS A 68 -26.15 -43.17 36.50
CA LYS A 68 -25.30 -43.92 35.56
C LYS A 68 -24.54 -44.98 36.41
N PRO A 69 -24.09 -46.15 35.90
CA PRO A 69 -22.76 -46.21 35.25
C PRO A 69 -22.57 -47.35 34.20
N GLU A 70 -21.39 -47.35 33.52
CA GLU A 70 -20.65 -48.53 32.98
C GLU A 70 -21.33 -49.49 31.96
N SER A 71 -20.65 -50.38 31.22
CA SER A 71 -19.30 -50.40 30.59
C SER A 71 -19.29 -51.52 29.48
N MET A 72 -18.11 -51.88 28.94
CA MET A 72 -17.81 -53.12 28.18
C MET A 72 -18.00 -53.18 26.63
N GLU A 73 -16.89 -52.89 25.95
CA GLU A 73 -16.19 -53.71 24.91
C GLU A 73 -16.81 -54.26 23.60
N THR A 74 -16.02 -54.04 22.54
CA THR A 74 -15.80 -54.89 21.34
C THR A 74 -16.93 -55.19 20.36
N SER A 75 -16.79 -54.63 19.15
CA SER A 75 -16.53 -55.45 17.95
C SER A 75 -15.86 -54.61 16.85
N ILE A 76 -14.87 -55.21 16.18
CA ILE A 76 -14.10 -54.58 15.09
C ILE A 76 -14.73 -54.99 13.76
N THR A 77 -15.09 -54.02 12.92
CA THR A 77 -15.25 -54.24 11.47
C THR A 77 -14.58 -53.11 10.70
N VAL A 78 -13.48 -53.45 10.02
CA VAL A 78 -12.78 -52.56 9.10
C VAL A 78 -13.46 -52.65 7.73
N ALA A 79 -13.96 -51.53 7.22
CA ALA A 79 -14.30 -51.36 5.80
C ALA A 79 -14.09 -49.90 5.38
N SER A 80 -13.20 -49.71 4.41
CA SER A 80 -12.56 -48.47 4.00
C SER A 80 -13.44 -47.27 3.63
N GLN A 81 -12.98 -46.10 4.10
CA GLN A 81 -12.70 -44.88 3.32
C GLN A 81 -13.72 -44.43 2.26
N ASN A 82 -14.31 -43.26 2.50
CA ASN A 82 -14.02 -42.07 1.69
C ASN A 82 -14.42 -40.81 2.48
N GLN A 83 -13.51 -40.37 3.33
CA GLN A 83 -13.67 -39.12 4.08
C GLN A 83 -13.14 -37.99 3.20
N VAL A 84 -14.06 -37.30 2.51
CA VAL A 84 -13.74 -36.04 1.84
C VAL A 84 -13.61 -34.99 2.94
N ASP A 85 -12.38 -34.63 3.29
CA ASP A 85 -12.13 -33.53 4.22
C ASP A 85 -12.72 -32.23 3.66
N HIS A 86 -13.78 -31.76 4.29
CA HIS A 86 -14.24 -30.38 4.12
C HIS A 86 -13.27 -29.45 4.86
N GLN A 87 -12.10 -29.23 4.25
CA GLN A 87 -11.13 -28.24 4.68
C GLN A 87 -11.80 -26.87 4.76
N ASN A 88 -11.88 -26.30 5.96
CA ASN A 88 -12.47 -24.99 6.20
C ASN A 88 -11.66 -23.90 5.47
N PRO A 89 -12.22 -23.21 4.45
CA PRO A 89 -11.47 -22.24 3.64
C PRO A 89 -10.95 -21.00 4.38
N GLN A 90 -11.37 -20.81 5.63
CA GLN A 90 -10.95 -19.69 6.45
C GLN A 90 -9.62 -19.95 7.17
N ALA A 91 -9.31 -21.21 7.54
CA ALA A 91 -8.18 -21.52 8.41
C ALA A 91 -6.82 -21.17 7.77
N TYR A 92 -6.62 -21.52 6.49
CA TYR A 92 -5.36 -21.24 5.79
C TYR A 92 -5.16 -19.75 5.46
N LYS A 93 -6.23 -18.95 5.39
CA LYS A 93 -6.12 -17.51 5.07
C LYS A 93 -5.42 -16.75 6.19
N TYR A 94 -5.79 -17.01 7.44
CA TYR A 94 -5.18 -16.34 8.59
C TYR A 94 -3.74 -16.81 8.84
N ASP A 95 -3.42 -18.07 8.52
CA ASP A 95 -2.07 -18.62 8.68
C ASP A 95 -1.08 -17.98 7.68
N LEU A 96 -1.45 -17.90 6.40
CA LEU A 96 -0.68 -17.18 5.36
C LEU A 96 -0.52 -15.69 5.68
N LEU A 97 -1.58 -15.02 6.15
CA LEU A 97 -1.53 -13.59 6.50
C LEU A 97 -0.72 -13.30 7.78
N SER A 98 -0.45 -14.30 8.62
CA SER A 98 0.35 -14.13 9.84
C SER A 98 1.85 -13.90 9.58
N SER A 99 2.33 -14.33 8.42
CA SER A 99 3.76 -14.32 8.06
C SER A 99 4.16 -13.20 7.08
N VAL A 100 3.21 -12.34 6.69
CA VAL A 100 3.44 -11.23 5.76
C VAL A 100 3.26 -9.87 6.44
N PRO A 101 4.02 -8.83 6.03
CA PRO A 101 3.90 -7.51 6.63
C PRO A 101 2.63 -6.80 6.14
N LEU A 102 1.54 -6.96 6.89
CA LEU A 102 0.21 -6.41 6.57
C LEU A 102 0.16 -4.88 6.59
N THR A 103 1.14 -4.22 7.20
CA THR A 103 1.20 -2.76 7.41
C THR A 103 2.27 -2.07 6.58
N ASP A 104 3.08 -2.81 5.83
CA ASP A 104 4.19 -2.24 5.07
C ASP A 104 3.69 -1.57 3.79
N LEU A 105 4.02 -0.29 3.63
CA LEU A 105 3.76 0.51 2.44
C LEU A 105 5.08 0.96 1.82
N ASP A 106 5.37 0.49 0.60
CA ASP A 106 6.47 1.04 -0.19
C ASP A 106 6.03 2.33 -0.85
N LEU A 107 6.75 3.41 -0.56
CA LEU A 107 6.54 4.75 -1.09
C LEU A 107 7.65 5.08 -2.09
N LYS A 108 7.27 5.57 -3.27
CA LYS A 108 8.21 6.07 -4.29
C LYS A 108 7.78 7.45 -4.76
N PHE A 109 8.68 8.41 -4.59
CA PHE A 109 8.50 9.80 -4.96
C PHE A 109 9.11 10.02 -6.35
N LEU A 110 8.33 10.58 -7.28
CA LEU A 110 8.77 10.89 -8.64
C LEU A 110 8.57 12.38 -8.95
N TYR A 111 9.64 13.03 -9.43
CA TYR A 111 9.59 14.40 -9.94
C TYR A 111 9.82 14.39 -11.46
N ARG A 112 8.74 14.60 -12.23
CA ARG A 112 8.73 14.52 -13.71
C ARG A 112 9.33 13.21 -14.22
N GLY A 113 8.78 12.11 -13.73
CA GLY A 113 9.16 10.74 -14.08
C GLY A 113 10.47 10.23 -13.45
N ARG A 114 11.31 11.11 -12.88
CA ARG A 114 12.56 10.70 -12.22
C ARG A 114 12.30 10.37 -10.76
N THR A 115 12.77 9.21 -10.28
CA THR A 115 12.74 8.86 -8.85
C THR A 115 13.55 9.88 -8.06
N ALA A 116 12.90 10.60 -7.14
CA ALA A 116 13.53 11.54 -6.21
C ALA A 116 13.79 10.92 -4.83
N GLY A 117 13.13 9.80 -4.52
CA GLY A 117 13.33 9.03 -3.29
C GLY A 117 12.39 7.83 -3.21
N SER A 118 12.73 6.87 -2.35
CA SER A 118 11.89 5.72 -2.04
C SER A 118 12.19 5.18 -0.66
N LEU A 119 11.17 4.72 0.06
CA LEU A 119 11.27 4.14 1.40
C LEU A 119 10.07 3.26 1.73
N THR A 120 10.23 2.36 2.69
CA THR A 120 9.14 1.55 3.25
C THR A 120 8.66 2.17 4.58
N VAL A 121 7.35 2.25 4.76
CA VAL A 121 6.67 2.62 6.02
C VAL A 121 6.10 1.35 6.63
N SER A 122 6.51 1.00 7.85
CA SER A 122 6.00 -0.18 8.58
C SER A 122 5.11 0.17 9.77
N ASN A 123 4.80 1.46 9.97
CA ASN A 123 3.95 1.90 11.08
C ASN A 123 2.50 1.38 10.89
N PRO A 124 1.92 0.66 11.88
CA PRO A 124 0.59 0.06 11.76
C PRO A 124 -0.56 1.06 11.66
N GLN A 125 -0.34 2.34 11.97
CA GLN A 125 -1.31 3.41 11.75
C GLN A 125 -1.12 4.12 10.40
N GLY A 126 -0.03 3.81 9.69
CA GLY A 126 0.36 4.45 8.44
C GLY A 126 1.25 5.69 8.63
N CYS A 127 1.15 6.65 7.71
CA CYS A 127 2.08 7.77 7.61
C CYS A 127 1.44 9.08 7.17
N ARG A 128 2.22 10.15 7.26
CA ARG A 128 1.89 11.47 6.71
C ARG A 128 2.99 11.95 5.78
N LEU A 129 2.66 12.15 4.51
CA LEU A 129 3.54 12.68 3.48
C LEU A 129 3.47 14.21 3.51
N TYR A 130 4.56 14.89 3.86
CA TYR A 130 4.56 16.36 4.04
C TYR A 130 5.89 17.00 3.59
N TYR A 131 5.89 18.31 3.43
CA TYR A 131 7.12 19.09 3.23
C TYR A 131 7.01 20.38 4.03
N GLY A 132 8.10 20.77 4.69
CA GLY A 132 8.12 21.90 5.61
C GLY A 132 8.92 21.58 6.87
N HIS A 133 8.95 22.53 7.80
CA HIS A 133 9.73 22.44 9.05
C HIS A 133 8.84 22.27 10.30
N LEU A 134 7.53 22.13 10.11
CA LEU A 134 6.55 22.02 11.19
C LEU A 134 6.30 20.55 11.52
N GLU A 135 6.71 20.15 12.72
CA GLU A 135 6.41 18.83 13.29
C GLU A 135 5.04 18.85 13.98
N PRO A 136 4.25 17.75 13.93
CA PRO A 136 2.96 17.68 14.60
C PRO A 136 3.14 17.59 16.11
N THR A 137 2.45 18.45 16.87
CA THR A 137 2.33 18.31 18.33
C THR A 137 0.93 17.79 18.72
N PRO A 138 0.75 17.20 19.91
CA PRO A 138 -0.56 16.69 20.36
C PRO A 138 -1.68 17.74 20.37
N GLU A 139 -1.32 19.02 20.53
CA GLU A 139 -2.24 20.16 20.55
C GLU A 139 -2.63 20.63 19.13
N GLN A 140 -1.95 20.13 18.09
CA GLN A 140 -2.08 20.55 16.69
C GLN A 140 -2.57 19.42 15.77
N VAL A 141 -3.20 18.39 16.34
CA VAL A 141 -3.72 17.22 15.59
C VAL A 141 -4.74 17.63 14.51
N ASP A 142 -5.56 18.64 14.73
CA ASP A 142 -6.50 19.14 13.69
C ASP A 142 -5.77 19.77 12.48
N LEU A 143 -4.55 20.26 12.67
CA LEU A 143 -3.73 20.86 11.63
C LEU A 143 -2.88 19.81 10.90
N PHE A 144 -2.17 18.96 11.63
CA PHE A 144 -1.16 18.07 11.06
C PHE A 144 -1.53 16.57 11.13
N GLY A 145 -2.69 16.22 11.69
CA GLY A 145 -3.09 14.84 11.95
C GLY A 145 -2.44 14.22 13.20
N PRO A 146 -2.72 12.93 13.47
CA PRO A 146 -2.21 12.24 14.65
C PRO A 146 -0.67 12.20 14.68
N VAL A 147 -0.10 12.56 15.83
CA VAL A 147 1.36 12.49 16.10
C VAL A 147 1.92 11.06 16.01
N THR A 148 1.07 10.05 16.05
CA THR A 148 1.45 8.63 16.04
C THR A 148 1.70 8.08 14.63
N LEU A 149 1.32 8.82 13.57
CA LEU A 149 1.65 8.49 12.19
C LEU A 149 3.16 8.64 11.94
N GLN A 150 3.73 7.79 11.07
CA GLN A 150 5.11 7.98 10.63
C GLN A 150 5.21 9.25 9.78
N GLN A 151 6.06 10.19 10.20
CA GLN A 151 6.27 11.45 9.49
C GLN A 151 7.22 11.22 8.32
N VAL A 152 6.74 11.42 7.09
CA VAL A 152 7.51 11.15 5.85
C VAL A 152 7.68 12.46 5.08
N LEU A 153 8.92 12.95 5.06
CA LEU A 153 9.26 14.18 4.33
C LEU A 153 9.39 13.88 2.82
N PHE A 154 8.82 14.73 1.98
CA PHE A 154 9.10 14.71 0.53
C PHE A 154 10.59 15.03 0.27
N PRO A 155 11.23 14.38 -0.72
CA PRO A 155 12.60 14.69 -1.11
C PRO A 155 12.76 16.16 -1.53
N GLY A 156 13.89 16.77 -1.19
CA GLY A 156 14.24 18.12 -1.65
C GLY A 156 14.45 18.19 -3.17
N THR A 157 14.39 19.40 -3.72
CA THR A 157 14.49 19.68 -5.15
C THR A 157 15.92 19.86 -5.67
N SER A 158 16.93 19.64 -4.82
CA SER A 158 18.34 19.92 -5.12
C SER A 158 18.88 19.20 -6.34
N GLU A 159 18.37 18.01 -6.66
CA GLU A 159 18.78 17.19 -7.81
C GLU A 159 18.07 17.56 -9.13
N ILE A 160 17.06 18.45 -9.08
CA ILE A 160 16.33 18.88 -10.28
C ILE A 160 17.19 19.90 -11.05
N GLN A 161 17.80 19.42 -12.14
CA GLN A 161 18.64 20.23 -13.04
C GLN A 161 17.87 21.32 -13.81
N ASN A 162 16.61 21.06 -14.17
CA ASN A 162 15.81 22.02 -14.91
C ASN A 162 15.24 23.09 -13.96
N GLN A 163 15.78 24.32 -14.03
CA GLN A 163 15.41 25.40 -13.11
C GLN A 163 13.92 25.76 -13.14
N LYS A 164 13.25 25.64 -14.30
CA LYS A 164 11.81 25.91 -14.44
C LYS A 164 10.97 24.81 -13.78
N GLN A 165 11.34 23.53 -13.97
CA GLN A 165 10.72 22.42 -13.22
C GLN A 165 10.93 22.61 -11.72
N ARG A 166 12.17 22.86 -11.30
CA ARG A 166 12.57 23.05 -9.91
C ARG A 166 11.71 24.09 -9.21
N PHE A 167 11.57 25.27 -9.82
CA PHE A 167 10.73 26.37 -9.31
C PHE A 167 9.26 25.95 -9.10
N TYR A 168 8.65 25.23 -10.05
CA TYR A 168 7.27 24.76 -9.88
C TYR A 168 7.13 23.62 -8.86
N THR A 169 8.10 22.70 -8.79
CA THR A 169 8.13 21.66 -7.75
C THR A 169 8.27 22.28 -6.36
N GLU A 170 9.18 23.25 -6.18
CA GLU A 170 9.34 24.01 -4.93
C GLU A 170 8.04 24.73 -4.54
N ALA A 171 7.40 25.44 -5.48
CA ALA A 171 6.13 26.14 -5.21
C ALA A 171 4.96 25.20 -4.83
N LEU A 172 4.98 23.93 -5.23
CA LEU A 172 4.01 22.92 -4.80
C LEU A 172 4.36 22.33 -3.42
N LEU A 173 5.64 22.19 -3.10
CA LEU A 173 6.13 21.70 -1.81
C LEU A 173 5.96 22.75 -0.69
N ASP A 174 6.06 24.05 -1.00
CA ASP A 174 5.80 25.18 -0.09
C ASP A 174 4.36 25.26 0.47
N VAL A 175 3.44 24.44 -0.04
CA VAL A 175 2.03 24.37 0.40
C VAL A 175 1.64 22.98 0.94
N MET A 176 2.64 22.22 1.40
CA MET A 176 2.53 20.82 1.86
C MET A 176 2.80 20.60 3.35
N ASP A 177 2.93 21.64 4.20
CA ASP A 177 3.23 21.49 5.64
C ASP A 177 2.26 20.57 6.37
N ARG A 178 0.95 20.69 6.08
CA ARG A 178 -0.11 19.82 6.64
C ARG A 178 -0.08 18.41 6.04
N GLY A 179 0.33 18.27 4.78
CA GLY A 179 0.57 16.99 4.11
C GLY A 179 -0.67 16.21 3.64
N LEU A 180 -0.41 14.97 3.22
CA LEU A 180 -1.39 13.93 2.90
C LEU A 180 -1.19 12.78 3.90
N ILE A 181 -2.24 12.38 4.59
CA ILE A 181 -2.23 11.21 5.48
C ILE A 181 -2.60 9.97 4.67
N LEU A 182 -1.88 8.88 4.93
CA LEU A 182 -2.23 7.52 4.56
C LEU A 182 -2.41 6.73 5.86
N GLU A 183 -3.66 6.42 6.20
CA GLU A 183 -4.05 5.61 7.36
C GLU A 183 -4.21 4.16 6.95
N ILE A 184 -3.85 3.26 7.88
CA ILE A 184 -4.14 1.82 7.76
C ILE A 184 -5.19 1.48 8.83
N GLU A 185 -6.32 0.93 8.40
CA GLU A 185 -7.42 0.51 9.27
C GLU A 185 -8.01 -0.78 8.69
N GLU A 186 -8.13 -1.82 9.52
CA GLU A 186 -8.66 -3.14 9.10
C GLU A 186 -7.98 -3.73 7.84
N GLN A 187 -6.70 -3.42 7.62
CA GLN A 187 -5.88 -3.80 6.45
C GLN A 187 -6.26 -3.09 5.13
N ASP A 188 -7.24 -2.19 5.17
CA ASP A 188 -7.54 -1.25 4.10
C ASP A 188 -6.71 0.04 4.27
N ILE A 189 -6.43 0.74 3.16
CA ILE A 189 -5.68 2.01 3.18
C ILE A 189 -6.64 3.15 2.89
N TYR A 190 -6.62 4.15 3.76
CA TYR A 190 -7.40 5.38 3.65
C TYR A 190 -6.48 6.58 3.43
N ALA A 191 -6.91 7.52 2.59
CA ALA A 191 -6.19 8.75 2.34
C ALA A 191 -6.99 9.96 2.84
N ILE A 192 -6.32 10.90 3.53
CA ILE A 192 -6.92 12.14 4.03
C ILE A 192 -6.02 13.32 3.65
N ARG A 193 -6.52 14.20 2.78
CA ARG A 193 -5.78 15.37 2.30
C ARG A 193 -5.88 16.53 3.29
N LEU A 194 -4.78 16.92 3.94
CA LEU A 194 -4.73 18.10 4.82
C LEU A 194 -4.02 19.32 4.20
N CYS A 195 -3.19 19.12 3.17
CA CYS A 195 -2.41 20.16 2.49
C CYS A 195 -3.25 21.16 1.67
N GLN A 196 -2.67 22.33 1.37
CA GLN A 196 -3.29 23.31 0.48
C GLN A 196 -3.12 22.91 -1.00
N CYS A 197 -2.00 22.26 -1.34
CA CYS A 197 -1.81 21.59 -2.63
C CYS A 197 -3.05 20.73 -2.98
N LYS A 198 -3.52 20.76 -4.24
CA LYS A 198 -4.53 19.80 -4.69
C LYS A 198 -3.88 18.44 -4.87
N VAL A 199 -4.54 17.40 -4.37
CA VAL A 199 -4.11 16.02 -4.57
C VAL A 199 -5.17 15.32 -5.42
N PHE A 200 -4.71 14.61 -6.43
CA PHE A 200 -5.51 13.77 -7.31
C PHE A 200 -5.01 12.33 -7.17
N TRP A 201 -5.85 11.33 -7.42
CA TRP A 201 -5.45 9.94 -7.19
C TRP A 201 -6.06 8.93 -8.16
N SER A 202 -5.39 7.80 -8.31
CA SER A 202 -5.88 6.60 -8.98
C SER A 202 -5.42 5.36 -8.22
N GLY A 203 -6.24 4.31 -8.19
CA GLY A 203 -5.92 3.06 -7.49
C GLY A 203 -6.70 1.88 -8.07
N PRO A 204 -6.70 0.73 -7.39
CA PRO A 204 -7.39 -0.47 -7.86
C PRO A 204 -8.87 -0.24 -8.16
N GLY A 205 -9.36 -0.85 -9.24
CA GLY A 205 -10.74 -0.71 -9.71
C GLY A 205 -11.06 0.60 -10.44
N MET A 206 -10.14 1.57 -10.50
CA MET A 206 -10.31 2.81 -11.27
C MET A 206 -9.80 2.66 -12.72
N PRO A 207 -10.45 3.26 -13.72
CA PRO A 207 -9.90 3.34 -15.08
C PRO A 207 -8.61 4.16 -15.12
N GLU A 208 -7.57 3.65 -15.77
CA GLU A 208 -6.31 4.37 -15.98
C GLU A 208 -6.50 5.64 -16.84
N GLN A 209 -7.45 5.59 -17.78
CA GLN A 209 -7.85 6.72 -18.63
C GLN A 209 -9.22 7.24 -18.20
N GLY A 210 -9.25 7.91 -17.04
CA GLY A 210 -10.44 8.55 -16.47
C GLY A 210 -10.42 10.08 -16.55
N PRO A 211 -11.52 10.76 -16.17
CA PRO A 211 -11.47 12.18 -15.84
C PRO A 211 -10.63 12.40 -14.56
N PRO A 212 -10.13 13.62 -14.31
CA PRO A 212 -9.38 13.91 -13.09
C PRO A 212 -10.20 13.61 -11.83
N ASN A 213 -9.56 12.96 -10.86
CA ASN A 213 -10.14 12.46 -9.63
C ASN A 213 -9.55 13.19 -8.40
N PRO A 214 -10.02 14.41 -8.09
CA PRO A 214 -9.49 15.22 -7.00
C PRO A 214 -9.94 14.71 -5.62
N MET A 215 -9.03 14.77 -4.65
CA MET A 215 -9.35 14.60 -3.24
C MET A 215 -9.92 15.90 -2.65
N GLU A 216 -11.13 15.81 -2.09
CA GLU A 216 -11.65 16.82 -1.17
C GLU A 216 -10.73 16.93 0.05
N ARG A 217 -10.58 18.15 0.61
CA ARG A 217 -9.75 18.39 1.79
C ARG A 217 -10.47 17.88 3.03
N GLU A 218 -9.73 17.32 3.98
CA GLU A 218 -10.23 16.79 5.26
C GLU A 218 -11.29 15.67 5.13
N ARG A 219 -11.53 15.17 3.90
CA ARG A 219 -12.36 14.00 3.65
C ARG A 219 -11.51 12.74 3.60
N ARG A 220 -11.93 11.74 4.37
CA ARG A 220 -11.39 10.38 4.35
C ARG A 220 -11.97 9.60 3.17
N ILE A 221 -11.10 8.96 2.39
CA ILE A 221 -11.49 8.07 1.29
C ILE A 221 -10.68 6.77 1.37
N ARG A 222 -11.31 5.64 1.01
CA ARG A 222 -10.60 4.37 0.87
C ARG A 222 -9.92 4.31 -0.50
N VAL A 223 -8.61 4.08 -0.55
CA VAL A 223 -7.81 4.05 -1.79
C VAL A 223 -7.33 2.66 -2.17
N PHE A 224 -7.27 1.73 -1.21
CA PHE A 224 -6.98 0.31 -1.40
C PHE A 224 -7.81 -0.50 -0.39
N SER A 225 -8.20 -1.72 -0.76
CA SER A 225 -8.75 -2.70 0.17
C SER A 225 -8.10 -4.05 -0.01
N LEU A 226 -7.62 -4.65 1.09
CA LEU A 226 -7.01 -5.96 1.06
C LEU A 226 -8.04 -7.04 0.74
N ASN A 227 -9.27 -6.92 1.25
CA ASN A 227 -10.35 -7.85 0.93
C ASN A 227 -10.67 -7.83 -0.57
N ASP A 228 -10.87 -6.65 -1.15
CA ASP A 228 -11.27 -6.54 -2.57
C ASP A 228 -10.14 -7.03 -3.50
N PHE A 229 -8.89 -6.75 -3.14
CA PHE A 229 -7.70 -7.34 -3.78
C PHE A 229 -7.68 -8.88 -3.67
N LEU A 230 -7.89 -9.45 -2.48
CA LEU A 230 -7.91 -10.89 -2.25
C LEU A 230 -9.02 -11.60 -3.05
N GLN A 231 -10.21 -11.00 -3.19
CA GLN A 231 -11.27 -11.55 -4.04
C GLN A 231 -10.84 -11.56 -5.51
N GLY A 232 -10.25 -10.45 -6.00
CA GLY A 232 -9.70 -10.39 -7.35
C GLY A 232 -8.59 -11.43 -7.60
N LEU A 233 -7.75 -11.69 -6.59
CA LEU A 233 -6.65 -12.66 -6.68
C LEU A 233 -7.17 -14.10 -6.74
N ILE A 234 -8.26 -14.42 -6.02
CA ILE A 234 -8.95 -15.71 -6.11
C ILE A 234 -9.54 -15.93 -7.51
N VAL A 235 -10.15 -14.91 -8.11
CA VAL A 235 -10.70 -14.98 -9.49
C VAL A 235 -9.57 -15.17 -10.51
N PHE A 236 -8.43 -14.49 -10.33
CA PHE A 236 -7.23 -14.71 -11.14
C PHE A 236 -6.66 -16.13 -11.00
N GLN A 237 -6.50 -16.65 -9.77
CA GLN A 237 -5.96 -18.00 -9.53
C GLN A 237 -6.82 -19.10 -10.16
N LYS A 238 -8.15 -18.90 -10.25
CA LYS A 238 -9.07 -19.82 -10.96
C LYS A 238 -8.98 -19.76 -12.49
N GLY A 239 -8.22 -18.83 -13.06
CA GLY A 239 -8.19 -18.56 -14.50
C GLY A 239 -9.43 -17.83 -15.03
N GLU A 240 -10.28 -17.29 -14.14
CA GLU A 240 -11.48 -16.52 -14.51
C GLU A 240 -11.16 -15.06 -14.89
N ALA A 241 -10.00 -14.54 -14.42
CA ALA A 241 -9.43 -13.27 -14.87
C ALA A 241 -8.08 -13.49 -15.56
N PRO A 242 -7.74 -12.73 -16.62
CA PRO A 242 -6.51 -12.92 -17.41
C PRO A 242 -5.25 -12.33 -16.74
N ASN A 243 -5.41 -11.40 -15.80
CA ASN A 243 -4.33 -10.68 -15.14
C ASN A 243 -4.61 -10.62 -13.62
N PRO A 244 -3.57 -10.56 -12.76
CA PRO A 244 -3.76 -10.36 -11.33
C PRO A 244 -4.38 -8.98 -11.06
N PRO A 245 -5.11 -8.82 -9.94
CA PRO A 245 -5.68 -7.53 -9.56
C PRO A 245 -4.58 -6.48 -9.30
N PRO A 246 -4.73 -5.24 -9.79
CA PRO A 246 -3.80 -4.16 -9.46
C PRO A 246 -3.90 -3.82 -7.96
N PHE A 247 -2.77 -3.40 -7.38
CA PHE A 247 -2.67 -2.99 -5.97
C PHE A 247 -1.96 -1.65 -5.78
N GLU A 248 -1.38 -1.08 -6.83
CA GLU A 248 -0.68 0.21 -6.75
C GLU A 248 -1.67 1.38 -6.66
N VAL A 249 -1.36 2.34 -5.79
CA VAL A 249 -2.08 3.62 -5.68
C VAL A 249 -1.14 4.74 -6.07
N PHE A 250 -1.61 5.67 -6.92
CA PHE A 250 -0.85 6.85 -7.34
C PHE A 250 -1.54 8.11 -6.85
N PHE A 251 -0.75 9.02 -6.27
CA PHE A 251 -1.16 10.37 -5.91
C PHE A 251 -0.38 11.40 -6.73
N CYS A 252 -1.08 12.29 -7.41
CA CYS A 252 -0.51 13.41 -8.17
C CYS A 252 -0.79 14.72 -7.43
N PHE A 253 0.23 15.57 -7.27
CA PHE A 253 0.16 16.78 -6.47
C PHE A 253 0.27 18.01 -7.37
N GLY A 254 -0.69 18.93 -7.25
CA GLY A 254 -0.72 20.20 -7.98
C GLY A 254 -1.27 20.14 -9.41
N GLU A 255 -1.36 18.95 -10.01
CA GLU A 255 -1.82 18.75 -11.39
C GLU A 255 -2.94 17.71 -11.48
N ASP A 256 -3.86 17.93 -12.43
CA ASP A 256 -4.99 17.04 -12.71
C ASP A 256 -4.53 15.61 -13.03
N TRP A 257 -5.17 14.60 -12.43
CA TRP A 257 -4.88 13.18 -12.65
C TRP A 257 -6.09 12.28 -12.31
N PRO A 258 -6.35 11.19 -13.06
CA PRO A 258 -5.81 10.91 -14.40
C PRO A 258 -6.15 12.02 -15.41
N ASP A 259 -5.32 12.18 -16.43
CA ASP A 259 -5.60 13.01 -17.60
C ASP A 259 -4.93 12.41 -18.85
N ARG A 260 -4.89 13.15 -19.96
CA ARG A 260 -4.25 12.71 -21.21
C ARG A 260 -2.71 12.67 -21.14
N LYS A 261 -2.08 13.12 -20.06
CA LYS A 261 -0.63 13.19 -19.94
C LYS A 261 -0.13 11.99 -19.13
N PRO A 262 0.93 11.30 -19.57
CA PRO A 262 1.51 10.21 -18.80
C PRO A 262 2.11 10.74 -17.49
N LYS A 263 2.17 9.90 -16.45
CA LYS A 263 2.66 10.26 -15.10
C LYS A 263 4.09 10.80 -15.11
N GLU A 264 4.88 10.41 -16.10
CA GLU A 264 6.25 10.87 -16.33
C GLU A 264 6.33 12.37 -16.68
N LYS A 265 5.24 12.98 -17.18
CA LYS A 265 5.18 14.44 -17.43
C LYS A 265 4.77 15.25 -16.18
N LYS A 266 4.32 14.61 -15.09
CA LYS A 266 3.81 15.27 -13.87
C LYS A 266 4.93 15.72 -12.92
N LEU A 267 4.82 16.91 -12.37
CA LEU A 267 5.80 17.55 -11.48
C LEU A 267 6.06 16.75 -10.20
N ILE A 268 5.01 16.20 -9.58
CA ILE A 268 5.09 15.43 -8.33
C ILE A 268 4.07 14.28 -8.39
N VAL A 269 4.57 13.04 -8.35
CA VAL A 269 3.78 11.83 -8.18
C VAL A 269 4.35 11.02 -7.01
N VAL A 270 3.47 10.47 -6.18
CA VAL A 270 3.83 9.42 -5.20
C VAL A 270 3.11 8.14 -5.59
N GLN A 271 3.88 7.09 -5.82
CA GLN A 271 3.39 5.71 -5.93
C GLN A 271 3.43 5.07 -4.54
N VAL A 272 2.36 4.38 -4.18
CA VAL A 272 2.18 3.64 -2.94
C VAL A 272 1.88 2.19 -3.29
N VAL A 273 2.66 1.26 -2.75
CA VAL A 273 2.51 -0.18 -2.97
C VAL A 273 2.31 -0.87 -1.62
N PRO A 274 1.14 -1.48 -1.35
CA PRO A 274 0.94 -2.34 -0.19
C PRO A 274 1.82 -3.59 -0.35
N VAL A 275 2.81 -3.78 0.52
CA VAL A 275 3.81 -4.84 0.36
C VAL A 275 3.16 -6.23 0.44
N VAL A 276 2.16 -6.41 1.32
CA VAL A 276 1.33 -7.62 1.37
C VAL A 276 0.71 -7.97 0.01
N ALA A 277 0.21 -7.00 -0.75
CA ALA A 277 -0.46 -7.26 -2.03
C ALA A 277 0.54 -7.67 -3.12
N ARG A 278 1.74 -7.08 -3.11
CA ARG A 278 2.85 -7.52 -3.98
C ARG A 278 3.24 -8.97 -3.66
N ILE A 279 3.53 -9.28 -2.38
CA ILE A 279 3.96 -10.63 -1.96
C ILE A 279 2.89 -11.67 -2.32
N LEU A 280 1.61 -11.40 -2.04
CA LEU A 280 0.53 -12.30 -2.42
C LEU A 280 0.43 -12.47 -3.94
N THR A 281 0.59 -11.40 -4.73
CA THR A 281 0.61 -11.53 -6.20
C THR A 281 1.77 -12.42 -6.67
N GLU A 282 2.96 -12.25 -6.10
CA GLU A 282 4.16 -13.04 -6.42
C GLU A 282 3.99 -14.52 -6.03
N MET A 283 3.46 -14.80 -4.82
CA MET A 283 3.21 -16.16 -4.34
C MET A 283 2.18 -16.89 -5.23
N PHE A 284 1.02 -16.29 -5.45
CA PHE A 284 -0.07 -16.90 -6.21
C PHE A 284 0.21 -16.97 -7.72
N SER A 285 1.08 -16.10 -8.26
CA SER A 285 1.61 -16.24 -9.62
C SER A 285 2.73 -17.30 -9.71
N GLY A 286 3.49 -17.49 -8.62
CA GLY A 286 4.53 -18.50 -8.50
C GLY A 286 3.98 -19.94 -8.40
N GLU A 287 2.80 -20.12 -7.81
CA GLU A 287 2.12 -21.42 -7.76
C GLU A 287 1.71 -21.95 -9.15
N LEU A 288 1.48 -21.08 -10.14
CA LEU A 288 1.34 -21.50 -11.56
C LEU A 288 2.67 -21.96 -12.19
N ASN A 289 3.82 -21.74 -11.53
CA ASN A 289 5.16 -21.91 -12.11
C ASN A 289 6.10 -22.86 -11.33
N TRP A 290 5.65 -23.48 -10.24
CA TRP A 290 6.33 -24.66 -9.67
C TRP A 290 5.96 -25.97 -10.37
N SER A 291 5.00 -25.94 -11.31
CA SER A 291 5.01 -26.88 -12.42
C SER A 291 6.23 -26.61 -13.30
N THR A 292 7.31 -27.34 -13.05
CA THR A 292 8.59 -27.30 -13.82
C THR A 292 8.43 -27.65 -15.31
N ASP A 293 7.22 -27.96 -15.75
CA ASP A 293 6.79 -28.25 -17.12
C ASP A 293 6.64 -26.98 -18.00
N SER A 294 6.53 -25.79 -17.41
CA SER A 294 6.38 -24.52 -18.17
C SER A 294 7.72 -23.97 -18.70
N ILE A 295 8.85 -24.31 -18.07
CA ILE A 295 10.19 -23.86 -18.50
C ILE A 295 10.75 -24.80 -19.57
N ARG A 296 10.35 -24.56 -20.82
CA ARG A 296 10.93 -25.21 -22.00
C ARG A 296 12.34 -24.68 -22.28
N LEU A 297 13.34 -25.22 -21.59
CA LEU A 297 14.76 -24.95 -21.84
C LEU A 297 15.13 -25.34 -23.28
N GLN A 298 15.44 -24.33 -24.12
CA GLN A 298 15.92 -24.55 -25.49
C GLN A 298 17.43 -24.80 -25.49
N ILE A 299 17.81 -26.02 -25.12
CA ILE A 299 19.19 -26.50 -25.14
C ILE A 299 19.40 -27.31 -26.42
N SER A 300 20.43 -26.98 -27.19
CA SER A 300 20.83 -27.72 -28.38
C SER A 300 21.41 -29.10 -28.02
N HIS A 301 21.36 -30.05 -28.97
CA HIS A 301 22.11 -31.29 -28.82
C HIS A 301 23.61 -30.99 -28.66
N PRO A 302 24.32 -31.61 -27.69
CA PRO A 302 25.72 -31.29 -27.42
C PRO A 302 26.64 -31.77 -28.55
N ASP A 303 27.57 -30.92 -28.96
CA ASP A 303 28.61 -31.27 -29.92
C ASP A 303 29.84 -31.93 -29.26
N VAL A 304 30.87 -32.25 -30.06
CA VAL A 304 32.09 -32.91 -29.56
C VAL A 304 32.87 -32.03 -28.56
N LYS A 305 32.80 -30.70 -28.69
CA LYS A 305 33.41 -29.75 -27.75
C LYS A 305 32.63 -29.71 -26.45
N ASP A 306 31.30 -29.71 -26.50
CA ASP A 306 30.46 -29.80 -25.31
C ASP A 306 30.76 -31.09 -24.51
N GLN A 307 30.86 -32.23 -25.20
CA GLN A 307 31.27 -33.51 -24.58
C GLN A 307 32.67 -33.44 -23.96
N THR A 308 33.62 -32.73 -24.60
CA THR A 308 34.97 -32.53 -24.05
C THR A 308 34.93 -31.64 -22.79
N VAL A 309 34.08 -30.62 -22.76
CA VAL A 309 33.85 -29.77 -21.59
C VAL A 309 33.23 -30.55 -20.44
N GLU A 310 32.27 -31.43 -20.70
CA GLU A 310 31.71 -32.32 -19.66
C GLU A 310 32.76 -33.31 -19.11
N GLN A 311 33.62 -33.87 -19.94
CA GLN A 311 34.75 -34.68 -19.45
C GLN A 311 35.74 -33.87 -18.60
N PHE A 312 35.98 -32.60 -18.94
CA PHE A 312 36.83 -31.73 -18.12
C PHE A 312 36.18 -31.39 -16.77
N LYS A 313 34.87 -31.09 -16.76
CA LYS A 313 34.09 -30.88 -15.52
C LYS A 313 34.12 -32.12 -14.62
N GLU A 314 33.95 -33.31 -15.18
CA GLU A 314 34.00 -34.56 -14.41
C GLU A 314 35.42 -34.84 -13.88
N LEU A 315 36.46 -34.61 -14.69
CA LEU A 315 37.85 -34.72 -14.23
C LEU A 315 38.15 -33.73 -13.10
N GLN A 316 37.68 -32.49 -13.20
CA GLN A 316 37.79 -31.47 -12.15
C GLN A 316 37.05 -31.91 -10.87
N ARG A 317 35.83 -32.45 -11.00
CA ARG A 317 35.03 -32.98 -9.88
C ARG A 317 35.74 -34.13 -9.17
N LEU A 318 36.31 -35.08 -9.93
CA LEU A 318 37.07 -36.21 -9.39
C LEU A 318 38.37 -35.77 -8.73
N LEU A 319 39.08 -34.80 -9.30
CA LEU A 319 40.31 -34.24 -8.73
C LEU A 319 40.02 -33.50 -7.41
N GLN A 320 38.96 -32.69 -7.36
CA GLN A 320 38.49 -32.01 -6.15
C GLN A 320 37.98 -33.01 -5.09
N SER A 321 37.38 -34.13 -5.52
CA SER A 321 36.96 -35.22 -4.64
C SER A 321 38.12 -35.99 -3.99
N GLN A 322 39.31 -36.02 -4.60
CA GLN A 322 40.48 -36.72 -4.04
C GLN A 322 41.45 -35.81 -3.28
N LEU A 323 41.55 -34.51 -3.61
CA LEU A 323 42.47 -33.56 -2.96
C LEU A 323 41.81 -32.70 -1.87
N GLY A 324 40.89 -33.29 -1.08
CA GLY A 324 40.01 -32.60 -0.14
C GLY A 324 40.62 -31.39 0.59
N ALA A 325 40.07 -30.20 0.29
CA ALA A 325 40.32 -28.90 0.94
C ALA A 325 41.78 -28.38 1.04
N GLN A 326 42.79 -29.08 0.50
CA GLN A 326 44.20 -28.67 0.52
C GLN A 326 44.87 -28.88 -0.86
N GLY A 327 44.20 -28.42 -1.91
CA GLY A 327 44.76 -28.33 -3.27
C GLY A 327 45.23 -26.90 -3.61
N PRO A 328 46.15 -26.70 -4.59
CA PRO A 328 46.70 -25.38 -4.94
C PRO A 328 45.71 -24.34 -5.48
N TRP A 329 44.42 -24.67 -5.55
CA TRP A 329 43.34 -23.92 -6.18
C TRP A 329 42.19 -23.59 -5.21
N ALA A 330 42.42 -23.72 -3.89
CA ALA A 330 41.51 -23.16 -2.91
C ALA A 330 41.55 -21.61 -2.98
N PRO A 331 40.41 -20.90 -2.94
CA PRO A 331 40.40 -19.45 -3.02
C PRO A 331 40.97 -18.84 -1.73
N THR A 332 42.21 -18.35 -1.79
CA THR A 332 42.85 -17.63 -0.67
C THR A 332 42.25 -16.23 -0.53
N GLY A 333 41.29 -16.09 0.39
CA GLY A 333 40.84 -14.79 0.89
C GLY A 333 41.97 -14.03 1.61
N PRO A 334 42.01 -12.68 1.55
CA PRO A 334 43.19 -11.92 1.98
C PRO A 334 43.13 -11.50 3.45
N PRO A 335 44.22 -11.68 4.22
CA PRO A 335 44.61 -10.76 5.27
C PRO A 335 45.59 -9.72 4.69
N GLY A 336 45.34 -8.43 4.93
CA GLY A 336 46.21 -7.34 4.44
C GLY A 336 47.48 -7.14 5.29
N VAL A 337 48.01 -5.90 5.20
CA VAL A 337 49.04 -5.28 6.05
C VAL A 337 50.49 -5.29 5.48
N LEU A 338 50.86 -4.11 4.95
CA LEU A 338 52.21 -3.48 4.84
C LEU A 338 53.24 -4.00 3.82
N GLY A 339 53.85 -3.03 3.11
CA GLY A 339 55.15 -3.21 2.43
C GLY A 339 55.22 -2.72 0.98
N ALA A 340 55.40 -1.42 0.77
CA ALA A 340 56.00 -0.89 -0.47
C ALA A 340 57.55 -0.89 -0.34
N PRO A 341 58.37 -0.50 -1.35
CA PRO A 341 58.08 -0.12 -2.74
C PRO A 341 59.10 -0.73 -3.77
N ILE A 342 59.20 -0.11 -4.97
CA ILE A 342 60.35 -0.12 -5.93
C ILE A 342 60.45 -1.33 -6.89
N GLY A 343 60.64 -1.04 -8.19
CA GLY A 343 61.15 -2.03 -9.16
C GLY A 343 60.89 -1.70 -10.64
N PHE A 344 61.61 -0.74 -11.21
CA PHE A 344 61.68 -0.59 -12.67
C PHE A 344 62.45 -1.77 -13.32
N SER A 345 62.07 -2.12 -14.56
CA SER A 345 62.97 -2.15 -15.75
C SER A 345 62.92 -3.42 -16.61
N LEU A 346 62.94 -3.20 -17.94
CA LEU A 346 63.40 -4.03 -19.09
C LEU A 346 63.55 -5.56 -18.90
N GLY A 347 63.09 -6.43 -19.81
CA GLY A 347 62.99 -6.31 -21.25
C GLY A 347 63.48 -7.61 -21.93
N THR A 348 63.17 -7.79 -23.22
CA THR A 348 63.68 -8.84 -24.15
C THR A 348 63.30 -10.31 -23.84
N SER A 349 62.92 -11.16 -24.81
CA SER A 349 62.84 -11.02 -26.28
C SER A 349 61.54 -11.61 -26.81
#